data_AF-A0A927DHM3-F1
#
_entry.id   AF-A0A927DHM3-F1
#
_cell.length_a   1.000
_cell.length_b   1.000
_cell.length_c   1.000
_cell.angle_alpha   90.00
_cell.angle_beta   90.00
_cell.angle_gamma   90.00
#
_symmetry.space_group_name_H-M   'P 1'
#
loop_
_entity.id
_entity.type
_entity.pdbx_description
1 polymer ?
#
loop_
_entity_poly.entity_id
_entity_poly.type
_entity_poly.pdbx_seq_one_letter_code
_entity_poly.pdbx_strand_id
1 'polypeptide(L)'
;MLKILINDPDLLFRRGMKYFLSDFFCKRFNRHVEFITDYTSENIADADVIILSLCNGERYICLPELRARQKGIIIGLVDEEDDSRISPSCFADIVYILRREPLSEITRKLTFARQKWIEIRGISRL
;
A
#
# COMPACT_ATOMS: atom_id res chain seq x y z
N MET A 1 5.26 -5.36 15.07
CA MET A 1 5.01 -3.97 14.61
C MET A 1 4.85 -4.04 13.10
N LEU A 2 3.91 -3.30 12.50
CA LEU A 2 3.66 -3.30 11.06
C LEU A 2 4.50 -2.20 10.40
N LYS A 3 5.39 -2.54 9.48
CA LYS A 3 6.25 -1.57 8.80
C LYS A 3 5.59 -1.07 7.53
N ILE A 4 5.39 0.25 7.43
CA ILE A 4 4.76 0.89 6.28
C ILE A 4 5.73 1.87 5.63
N LEU A 5 5.96 1.68 4.33
CA LEU A 5 6.69 2.61 3.49
C LEU A 5 5.68 3.45 2.69
N ILE A 6 5.82 4.78 2.71
CA ILE A 6 5.01 5.69 1.90
C ILE A 6 5.92 6.53 1.01
N ASN A 7 5.95 6.19 -0.28
CA ASN A 7 6.64 6.94 -1.32
C ASN A 7 5.64 7.88 -2.01
N ASP A 8 5.46 9.06 -1.44
CA ASP A 8 4.56 10.10 -1.95
C ASP A 8 5.23 11.47 -1.80
N PRO A 9 5.27 12.30 -2.87
CA PRO A 9 5.90 13.61 -2.82
C PRO A 9 5.08 14.65 -2.06
N ASP A 10 3.76 14.46 -1.90
CA ASP A 10 2.89 15.38 -1.17
C ASP A 10 3.01 15.15 0.34
N LEU A 11 3.66 16.10 1.01
CA LEU A 11 3.90 16.08 2.45
C LEU A 11 2.60 16.07 3.28
N LEU A 12 1.58 16.81 2.84
CA LEU A 12 0.31 16.93 3.57
C LEU A 12 -0.50 15.65 3.43
N PHE A 13 -0.60 15.13 2.20
CA PHE A 13 -1.23 13.84 1.95
C PHE A 13 -0.57 12.73 2.76
N ARG A 14 0.77 12.64 2.69
CA ARG A 14 1.54 11.65 3.45
C ARG A 14 1.30 11.77 4.94
N ARG A 15 1.22 12.97 5.50
CA ARG A 15 0.93 13.19 6.93
C ARG A 15 -0.47 12.71 7.31
N GLY A 16 -1.48 13.06 6.50
CA GLY A 16 -2.86 12.59 6.70
C GLY A 16 -2.97 11.07 6.61
N MET A 17 -2.33 10.47 5.61
CA MET A 17 -2.28 9.03 5.42
C MET A 17 -1.59 8.31 6.59
N LYS A 18 -0.47 8.84 7.11
CA LYS A 18 0.20 8.27 8.30
C LYS A 18 -0.73 8.25 9.52
N TYR A 19 -1.45 9.35 9.76
CA TYR A 19 -2.41 9.43 10.86
C TYR A 19 -3.54 8.40 10.69
N PHE A 20 -4.16 8.38 9.50
CA PHE A 20 -5.23 7.46 9.19
C PHE A 20 -4.82 5.99 9.32
N LEU A 21 -3.66 5.61 8.77
CA LEU A 21 -3.17 4.23 8.83
C LEU A 21 -2.85 3.81 10.27
N SER A 22 -2.22 4.69 11.05
CA SER A 22 -1.96 4.43 12.47
C SER A 22 -3.25 4.15 13.23
N ASP A 23 -4.27 4.97 13.02
CA ASP A 23 -5.59 4.80 13.63
C ASP A 23 -6.30 3.52 13.15
N PHE A 24 -6.28 3.29 11.83
CA PHE A 24 -6.90 2.13 11.19
C PHE A 24 -6.31 0.81 11.72
N PHE A 25 -4.99 0.67 11.71
CA PHE A 25 -4.34 -0.56 12.17
C PHE A 25 -4.37 -0.75 13.68
N CYS A 26 -4.29 0.33 14.45
CA CYS A 26 -4.40 0.27 15.90
C CYS A 26 -5.81 -0.14 16.33
N LYS A 27 -6.84 0.62 15.92
CA LYS A 27 -8.22 0.40 16.40
C LYS A 27 -8.85 -0.89 15.89
N ARG A 28 -8.61 -1.26 14.63
CA ARG A 28 -9.28 -2.42 14.03
C ARG A 28 -8.55 -3.72 14.30
N PHE A 29 -7.24 -3.66 14.52
CA PHE A 29 -6.40 -4.87 14.50
C PHE A 29 -5.40 -4.96 15.63
N ASN A 30 -5.37 -3.99 16.55
CA ASN A 30 -4.43 -3.96 17.68
C ASN A 30 -2.96 -4.09 17.23
N ARG A 31 -2.61 -3.47 16.09
CA ARG A 31 -1.23 -3.48 15.55
C ARG A 31 -0.67 -2.07 15.51
N HIS A 32 0.47 -1.87 16.17
CA HIS A 32 1.27 -0.64 16.05
C HIS A 32 1.95 -0.57 14.69
N VAL A 33 2.04 0.65 14.16
CA VAL A 33 2.64 0.97 12.86
C VAL A 33 3.98 1.67 13.08
N GLU A 34 4.99 1.22 12.34
CA GLU A 34 6.26 1.94 12.15
C GLU A 34 6.31 2.45 10.71
N PHE A 35 6.65 3.72 10.52
CA PHE A 35 6.85 4.29 9.19
C PHE A 35 8.33 4.35 8.87
N ILE A 36 8.76 3.48 7.96
CA ILE A 36 10.12 3.52 7.42
C ILE A 36 10.21 4.59 6.33
N THR A 37 11.37 5.25 6.25
CA THR A 37 11.64 6.33 5.28
C THR A 37 12.42 5.78 4.10
N ASP A 38 12.61 6.61 3.08
CA ASP A 38 13.50 6.37 1.94
C ASP A 38 13.12 5.18 1.05
N TYR A 39 12.91 5.45 -0.24
CA TYR A 39 12.54 4.45 -1.23
C TYR A 39 13.78 3.69 -1.72
N THR A 40 14.32 2.82 -0.86
CA THR A 40 15.48 1.96 -1.15
C THR A 40 15.08 0.50 -1.23
N SER A 41 15.88 -0.32 -1.91
CA SER A 41 15.63 -1.77 -2.00
C SER A 41 15.61 -2.45 -0.63
N GLU A 42 16.43 -2.01 0.32
CA GLU A 42 16.44 -2.52 1.70
C GLU A 42 15.12 -2.24 2.41
N ASN A 43 14.66 -0.99 2.38
CA ASN A 43 13.41 -0.60 3.03
C ASN A 43 12.19 -1.23 2.35
N ILE A 44 12.23 -1.43 1.03
CA ILE A 44 11.19 -2.14 0.27
C ILE A 44 11.14 -3.62 0.67
N ALA A 45 12.30 -4.26 0.90
CA ALA A 45 12.35 -5.64 1.34
C ALA A 45 11.80 -5.84 2.77
N ASP A 46 11.99 -4.85 3.63
CA ASP A 46 11.57 -4.84 5.04
C ASP A 46 10.13 -4.35 5.26
N ALA A 47 9.49 -3.73 4.26
CA ALA A 47 8.12 -3.20 4.36
C ALA A 47 7.04 -4.30 4.33
N ASP A 48 6.08 -4.23 5.26
CA ASP A 48 4.86 -5.05 5.22
C ASP A 48 3.80 -4.44 4.29
N VAL A 49 3.75 -3.11 4.21
CA VAL A 49 2.86 -2.34 3.34
C VAL A 49 3.67 -1.26 2.62
N ILE A 50 3.54 -1.20 1.30
CA ILE A 50 4.20 -0.20 0.45
C ILE A 50 3.10 0.62 -0.22
N ILE A 51 3.14 1.94 -0.03
CA ILE A 51 2.23 2.89 -0.66
C ILE A 51 3.03 3.76 -1.61
N LEU A 52 2.64 3.78 -2.88
CA LEU A 52 3.34 4.48 -3.96
C LEU A 52 2.42 5.49 -4.61
N SER A 53 2.88 6.74 -4.75
CA SER A 53 2.33 7.64 -5.75
C SER A 53 2.70 7.14 -7.14
N LEU A 54 1.70 6.94 -7.99
CA LEU A 54 1.89 6.58 -9.39
C LEU A 54 1.39 7.72 -10.26
N CYS A 55 2.29 8.31 -11.04
CA CYS A 55 1.94 9.24 -12.10
C CYS A 55 1.17 8.53 -13.22
N ASN A 56 0.55 9.32 -14.10
CA ASN A 56 -0.13 8.79 -15.27
C ASN A 56 0.83 7.92 -16.10
N GLY A 57 0.41 6.69 -16.37
CA GLY A 57 1.23 5.71 -17.08
C GLY A 57 2.07 4.79 -16.19
N GLU A 58 2.44 5.20 -14.96
CA GLU A 58 3.31 4.38 -14.10
C GLU A 58 2.65 3.10 -13.62
N ARG A 59 1.31 3.09 -13.52
CA ARG A 59 0.52 1.87 -13.27
C ARG A 59 0.66 0.80 -14.36
N TYR A 60 1.22 1.13 -15.53
CA TYR A 60 1.37 0.23 -16.68
C TYR A 60 2.77 -0.34 -16.86
N ILE A 61 3.74 0.09 -16.05
CA ILE A 61 5.14 -0.33 -16.15
C ILE A 61 5.63 -0.94 -14.84
N CYS A 62 6.59 -1.86 -14.91
CA CYS A 62 7.18 -2.40 -13.70
C CYS A 62 8.21 -1.45 -13.10
N LEU A 63 8.08 -1.16 -11.81
CA LEU A 63 9.08 -0.41 -11.04
C LEU A 63 10.21 -1.35 -10.59
N PRO A 64 11.47 -1.14 -11.01
CA PRO A 64 12.57 -2.04 -10.70
C PRO A 64 12.79 -2.27 -9.19
N GLU A 65 12.56 -1.24 -8.38
CA GLU A 65 12.76 -1.25 -6.94
C GLU A 65 11.85 -2.28 -6.25
N LEU A 66 10.66 -2.52 -6.81
CA LEU A 66 9.70 -3.50 -6.28
C LEU A 66 10.12 -4.94 -6.50
N ARG A 67 11.19 -5.21 -7.26
CA ARG A 67 11.81 -6.55 -7.30
C ARG A 67 12.40 -6.95 -5.95
N ALA A 68 12.78 -6.00 -5.11
CA ALA A 68 13.29 -6.27 -3.77
C ALA A 68 12.17 -6.65 -2.79
N ARG A 69 10.90 -6.46 -3.16
CA ARG A 69 9.74 -6.82 -2.34
C ARG A 69 9.77 -8.31 -2.05
N GLN A 70 9.81 -8.66 -0.76
CA GLN A 70 9.67 -10.05 -0.36
C GLN A 70 8.20 -10.45 -0.32
N LYS A 71 7.41 -9.84 0.57
CA LYS A 71 5.99 -10.15 0.78
C LYS A 71 5.31 -8.99 1.50
N GLY A 72 4.19 -8.49 1.00
CA GLY A 72 3.52 -7.32 1.58
C GLY A 72 2.34 -6.87 0.74
N ILE A 73 1.59 -5.89 1.23
CA ILE A 73 0.52 -5.24 0.45
C ILE A 73 1.15 -4.08 -0.33
N ILE A 74 0.96 -4.02 -1.65
CA ILE A 74 1.26 -2.81 -2.42
C ILE A 74 -0.02 -2.03 -2.67
N ILE A 75 0.05 -0.73 -2.41
CA ILE A 75 -1.01 0.22 -2.69
C ILE A 75 -0.49 1.24 -3.68
N GLY A 76 -1.16 1.36 -4.83
CA GLY A 76 -0.90 2.41 -5.82
C GLY A 76 -1.88 3.55 -5.63
N LEU A 77 -1.39 4.74 -5.32
CA LEU A 77 -2.15 5.99 -5.30
C LEU A 77 -2.19 6.54 -6.72
N VAL A 78 -3.40 6.75 -7.24
CA VAL A 78 -3.65 7.25 -8.59
C VAL A 78 -4.60 8.43 -8.55
N ASP A 79 -4.53 9.31 -9.54
CA ASP A 79 -5.41 10.48 -9.62
C ASP A 79 -6.75 10.18 -10.30
N GLU A 80 -6.76 9.22 -11.22
CA GLU A 80 -7.90 8.93 -12.09
C GLU A 80 -8.25 7.43 -12.08
N GLU A 81 -9.55 7.16 -12.25
CA GLU A 81 -10.03 5.81 -12.53
C GLU A 81 -9.49 5.35 -13.88
N ASP A 82 -9.17 4.07 -13.98
CA ASP A 82 -8.75 3.51 -15.26
C ASP A 82 -9.06 2.02 -15.32
N ASP A 83 -8.99 1.47 -16.52
CA ASP A 83 -9.27 0.09 -16.83
C ASP A 83 -8.26 -0.84 -16.16
N SER A 84 -8.67 -1.43 -15.03
CA SER A 84 -7.91 -2.42 -14.27
C SER A 84 -7.43 -3.63 -15.08
N ARG A 85 -7.92 -3.83 -16.31
CA ARG A 85 -7.55 -4.93 -17.21
C ARG A 85 -6.13 -4.83 -17.76
N ILE A 86 -5.46 -3.68 -17.65
CA ILE A 86 -4.11 -3.46 -18.15
C ILE A 86 -3.12 -3.32 -16.97
N SER A 87 -3.12 -4.24 -16.00
CA SER A 87 -2.05 -4.22 -14.97
C SER A 87 -0.91 -5.13 -15.43
N PRO A 88 0.36 -4.67 -15.43
CA PRO A 88 1.48 -5.55 -15.76
C PRO A 88 1.59 -6.66 -14.70
N SER A 89 2.17 -7.80 -15.06
CA SER A 89 2.27 -8.98 -14.18
C SER A 89 3.02 -8.70 -12.86
N CYS A 90 3.95 -7.75 -12.87
CA CYS A 90 4.66 -7.28 -11.67
C CYS A 90 3.76 -6.58 -10.64
N PHE A 91 2.56 -6.17 -11.05
CA PHE A 91 1.54 -5.53 -10.22
C PHE A 91 0.27 -6.38 -10.08
N ALA A 92 0.34 -7.70 -10.26
CA ALA A 92 -0.83 -8.57 -10.21
C ALA A 92 -1.60 -8.52 -8.87
N ASP A 93 -0.95 -8.11 -7.77
CA ASP A 93 -1.53 -8.00 -6.42
C ASP A 93 -1.62 -6.57 -5.88
N ILE A 94 -1.40 -5.55 -6.70
CA ILE A 94 -1.52 -4.15 -6.26
C ILE A 94 -2.97 -3.76 -6.00
N VAL A 95 -3.19 -2.91 -4.99
CA VAL A 95 -4.48 -2.30 -4.68
C VAL A 95 -4.44 -0.83 -5.06
N TYR A 96 -5.26 -0.43 -6.03
CA TYR A 96 -5.33 0.97 -6.45
C TYR A 96 -6.32 1.78 -5.60
N ILE A 97 -5.86 2.92 -5.10
CA ILE A 97 -6.65 3.89 -4.33
C ILE A 97 -6.60 5.21 -5.07
N LEU A 98 -7.77 5.83 -5.29
CA LEU A 98 -7.80 7.17 -5.86
C LEU A 98 -7.46 8.17 -4.76
N ARG A 99 -6.64 9.18 -5.06
CA ARG A 99 -6.30 10.22 -4.06
C ARG A 99 -7.53 10.93 -3.50
N ARG A 100 -8.58 11.07 -4.32
CA ARG A 100 -9.84 11.75 -3.99
C ARG A 100 -10.93 10.78 -3.52
N GLU A 101 -10.58 9.53 -3.28
CA GLU A 101 -11.51 8.52 -2.78
C GLU A 101 -11.97 8.88 -1.35
N PRO A 102 -13.27 8.77 -1.02
CA PRO A 102 -13.73 8.99 0.34
C PRO A 102 -13.09 7.98 1.31
N LEU A 103 -12.84 8.41 2.56
CA LEU A 103 -12.20 7.56 3.58
C LEU A 103 -12.94 6.23 3.81
N SER A 104 -14.25 6.17 3.60
CA SER A 104 -15.04 4.93 3.68
C SER A 104 -14.59 3.90 2.65
N GLU A 105 -14.34 4.33 1.42
CA GLU A 105 -13.88 3.45 0.34
C GLU A 105 -12.42 3.06 0.51
N ILE A 106 -11.55 3.99 0.93
CA ILE A 106 -10.17 3.68 1.34
C ILE A 106 -10.17 2.61 2.44
N THR A 107 -11.00 2.78 3.47
CA THR A 107 -11.14 1.83 4.58
C THR A 107 -11.58 0.45 4.08
N ARG A 108 -12.55 0.40 3.16
CA ARG A 108 -13.06 -0.85 2.56
C ARG A 108 -11.96 -1.57 1.77
N LYS A 109 -11.25 -0.86 0.89
CA LYS A 109 -10.14 -1.39 0.09
C LYS A 109 -9.01 -1.92 0.97
N LEU A 110 -8.61 -1.17 2.00
CA LEU A 110 -7.57 -1.62 2.94
C LEU A 110 -7.98 -2.85 3.73
N THR A 111 -9.25 -2.93 4.16
CA THR A 111 -9.78 -4.09 4.89
C THR A 111 -9.74 -5.33 3.99
N PHE A 112 -10.17 -5.20 2.74
CA PHE A 112 -10.14 -6.29 1.77
C PHE A 112 -8.70 -6.72 1.42
N ALA A 113 -7.81 -5.76 1.16
CA ALA A 113 -6.40 -6.02 0.87
C ALA A 113 -5.72 -6.83 1.99
N ARG A 114 -5.99 -6.45 3.24
CA ARG A 114 -5.47 -7.14 4.42
C ARG A 114 -6.04 -8.55 4.57
N GLN A 115 -7.34 -8.72 4.36
CA GLN A 115 -7.98 -10.05 4.42
C GLN A 115 -7.32 -11.01 3.43
N LYS A 116 -7.17 -10.56 2.17
CA LYS A 116 -6.49 -11.33 1.12
C LYS A 116 -5.03 -11.65 1.48
N TRP A 117 -4.31 -10.70 2.08
CA TRP A 117 -2.93 -10.91 2.52
C TRP A 117 -2.81 -11.97 3.63
N ILE A 118 -3.74 -11.99 4.58
CA ILE A 118 -3.80 -13.00 5.65
C ILE A 118 -4.06 -14.39 5.06
N GLU A 119 -5.03 -14.51 4.16
CA GLU A 119 -5.39 -15.77 3.49
C GLU A 119 -4.22 -16.37 2.71
N ILE A 120 -3.50 -15.55 1.94
CA ILE A 120 -2.34 -15.99 1.15
C ILE A 120 -1.18 -16.45 2.05
N ARG A 121 -0.99 -15.85 3.22
CA ARG A 121 0.11 -16.22 4.12
C ARG A 121 -0.20 -17.43 5.02
N GLY A 122 -1.42 -17.97 5.03
CA GLY A 122 -1.79 -19.10 5.89
C GLY A 122 -1.62 -18.80 7.40
N ILE A 123 -1.50 -17.52 7.78
CA ILE A 123 -1.34 -17.11 9.17
C ILE A 123 -2.74 -17.13 9.81
N SER A 124 -3.10 -18.32 10.27
CA SER A 124 -4.16 -18.49 11.26
C SER A 124 -3.69 -17.85 12.57
N ARG A 125 -4.46 -16.86 13.04
CA ARG A 125 -4.59 -16.43 14.44
C ARG A 125 -3.36 -15.80 15.12
N LEU A 126 -3.43 -14.48 15.36
CA LEU A 126 -3.59 -13.84 16.68
C LEU A 126 -3.59 -12.31 16.52
#